data_AF-A0A376RBP4-F1
#
_entry.id   AF-A0A376RBP4-F1
#
_cell.length_a   1.000
_cell.length_b   1.000
_cell.length_c   1.000
_cell.angle_alpha   90.00
_cell.angle_beta   90.00
_cell.angle_gamma   90.00
#
_symmetry.space_group_name_H-M   'P 1'
#
loop_
_entity.id
_entity.type
_entity.pdbx_description
1 polymer ?
#
loop_
_entity_poly.entity_id
_entity_poly.type
_entity_poly.pdbx_seq_one_letter_code
_entity_poly.pdbx_strand_id
1 'polypeptide(L)'
;MAAIAALVDSSPDALNTLNELAAALGNDPNFATTMTNALAGKQPKDATLTALAGLTTAAGKFPYFTGNDVASLATLTKVGRDILAKSTVAAVIEYLGLRELGTSGEKIPLLSTANTWTNRQTFSGGLSGELSGNAATATKLKTARKIAGVGFDGSSDISISAKNVNAFALRQTGNTVNGDTSVGWNWDSGAYNAMIGGASALILHFNINAGSCPAVQFRVNYKNGGISYRSARDGYGFELGWSDFYTTTRKPSAGDVGAYTRTECNSRFITGIRLGGLSSVQTWNGPGWSDRSGYVVTGSVNGNRDELIDTTQARPIQYCINGTWYNAGVFNDDALKKHYCWQP
;
A
#
# COMPACT_ATOMS: atom_id res chain seq x y z
N MET A 1 43.50 -78.03 117.40
CA MET A 1 43.74 -76.58 117.55
C MET A 1 44.25 -75.89 116.27
N ALA A 2 45.12 -76.50 115.45
CA ALA A 2 45.78 -75.83 114.31
C ALA A 2 44.85 -75.33 113.17
N ALA A 3 43.85 -76.11 112.76
CA ALA A 3 42.89 -75.68 111.73
C ALA A 3 41.98 -74.53 112.20
N ILE A 4 41.72 -74.44 113.51
CA ILE A 4 40.95 -73.34 114.12
C ILE A 4 41.80 -72.06 114.17
N ALA A 5 43.11 -72.17 114.45
CA ALA A 5 44.02 -71.01 114.43
C ALA A 5 44.18 -70.42 113.02
N ALA A 6 44.33 -71.24 111.97
CA ALA A 6 44.41 -70.75 110.59
C ALA A 6 43.11 -70.07 110.11
N LEU A 7 41.95 -70.54 110.59
CA LEU A 7 40.67 -69.89 110.35
C LEU A 7 40.60 -68.54 111.08
N VAL A 8 41.11 -68.46 112.32
CA VAL A 8 41.16 -67.24 113.13
C VAL A 8 42.16 -66.23 112.55
N ASP A 9 43.31 -66.66 112.04
CA ASP A 9 44.35 -65.78 111.48
C ASP A 9 44.00 -65.24 110.09
N SER A 10 43.18 -65.94 109.29
CA SER A 10 42.68 -65.48 107.99
C SER A 10 41.38 -64.68 108.07
N SER A 11 40.70 -64.73 109.22
CA SER A 11 39.47 -63.98 109.46
C SER A 11 39.63 -62.46 109.35
N PRO A 12 40.72 -61.81 109.81
CA PRO A 12 40.90 -60.35 109.71
C PRO A 12 40.86 -59.81 108.28
N ASP A 13 41.55 -60.45 107.33
CA ASP A 13 41.61 -59.99 105.93
C ASP A 13 40.29 -60.23 105.19
N ALA A 14 39.64 -61.37 105.44
CA ALA A 14 38.31 -61.66 104.91
C ALA A 14 37.25 -60.71 105.48
N LEU A 15 37.31 -60.41 106.78
CA LEU A 15 36.46 -59.42 107.44
C LEU A 15 36.75 -58.00 106.94
N ASN A 16 38.01 -57.66 106.66
CA ASN A 16 38.36 -56.38 106.06
C ASN A 16 37.79 -56.25 104.64
N THR A 17 37.90 -57.30 103.82
CA THR A 17 37.30 -57.34 102.46
C THR A 17 35.77 -57.22 102.50
N LEU A 18 35.13 -57.91 103.45
CA LEU A 18 33.68 -57.81 103.65
C LEU A 18 33.28 -56.40 104.12
N ASN A 19 34.08 -55.76 104.97
CA ASN A 19 33.88 -54.39 105.41
C ASN A 19 34.07 -53.36 104.27
N GLU A 20 35.08 -53.56 103.42
CA GLU A 20 35.33 -52.72 102.22
C GLU A 20 34.18 -52.84 101.20
N LEU A 21 33.67 -54.05 100.95
CA LEU A 21 32.51 -54.26 100.08
C LEU A 21 31.22 -53.68 100.67
N ALA A 22 30.98 -53.87 101.98
CA ALA A 22 29.85 -53.26 102.66
C ALA A 22 29.91 -51.73 102.58
N ALA A 23 31.08 -51.14 102.80
CA ALA A 23 31.30 -49.70 102.67
C ALA A 23 31.13 -49.20 101.22
N ALA A 24 31.61 -49.95 100.21
CA ALA A 24 31.43 -49.62 98.79
C ALA A 24 29.96 -49.64 98.36
N LEU A 25 29.12 -50.43 99.01
CA LEU A 25 27.66 -50.45 98.85
C LEU A 25 26.93 -49.49 99.79
N GLY A 26 27.66 -48.65 100.53
CA GLY A 26 27.11 -47.63 101.42
C GLY A 26 26.57 -48.15 102.75
N ASN A 27 26.99 -49.35 103.18
CA ASN A 27 26.49 -50.04 104.38
C ASN A 27 24.97 -50.19 104.41
N ASP A 28 24.33 -50.39 103.25
CA ASP A 28 22.87 -50.52 103.12
C ASP A 28 22.44 -52.00 103.14
N PRO A 29 21.78 -52.49 104.21
CA PRO A 29 21.29 -53.87 104.28
C PRO A 29 20.23 -54.20 103.22
N ASN A 30 19.60 -53.18 102.62
CA ASN A 30 18.56 -53.27 101.60
C ASN A 30 19.00 -52.70 100.25
N PHE A 31 20.31 -52.67 99.96
CA PHE A 31 20.88 -52.03 98.75
C PHE A 31 20.10 -52.31 97.46
N ALA A 32 19.69 -53.57 97.22
CA ALA A 32 18.91 -53.95 96.04
C ALA A 32 17.54 -53.23 95.97
N THR A 33 16.85 -53.11 97.10
CA THR A 33 15.59 -52.36 97.22
C THR A 33 15.82 -50.86 97.03
N THR A 34 16.86 -50.31 97.66
CA THR A 34 17.23 -48.89 97.54
C THR A 34 17.55 -48.52 96.10
N MET A 35 18.33 -49.34 95.39
CA MET A 35 18.60 -49.13 93.98
C MET A 35 17.35 -49.29 93.13
N THR A 36 16.54 -50.33 93.35
CA THR A 36 15.26 -50.50 92.63
C THR A 36 14.36 -49.28 92.77
N ASN A 37 14.25 -48.70 93.97
CA ASN A 37 13.48 -47.47 94.22
C ASN A 37 14.10 -46.25 93.54
N ALA A 38 15.43 -46.09 93.63
CA ALA A 38 16.14 -45.00 92.99
C ALA A 38 16.02 -45.03 91.45
N LEU A 39 15.96 -46.23 90.85
CA LEU A 39 15.75 -46.44 89.43
C LEU A 39 14.28 -46.22 89.03
N ALA A 40 13.33 -46.74 89.78
CA ALA A 40 11.89 -46.57 89.51
C ALA A 40 11.47 -45.09 89.46
N GLY A 41 12.15 -44.22 90.21
CA GLY A 41 11.90 -42.78 90.21
C GLY A 41 12.60 -41.97 89.11
N LYS A 42 13.40 -42.57 88.21
CA LYS A 42 14.17 -41.78 87.22
C LYS A 42 13.30 -41.20 86.10
N GLN A 43 12.37 -41.99 85.54
CA GLN A 43 11.49 -41.52 84.46
C GLN A 43 10.54 -40.39 84.91
N PRO A 44 9.89 -40.45 86.10
CA PRO A 44 8.99 -39.38 86.57
C PRO A 44 9.65 -38.03 86.90
N LYS A 45 10.99 -37.94 86.93
CA LYS A 45 11.70 -36.68 87.20
C LYS A 45 11.64 -35.69 86.03
N ASP A 46 11.35 -36.18 84.83
CA ASP A 46 11.19 -35.35 83.65
C ASP A 46 9.73 -35.40 83.19
N ALA A 47 9.05 -34.26 83.29
CA ALA A 47 7.63 -34.15 83.01
C ALA A 47 7.33 -34.38 81.51
N THR A 48 8.25 -33.99 80.62
CA THR A 48 8.16 -34.24 79.18
C THR A 48 8.28 -35.74 78.88
N LEU A 49 9.26 -36.44 79.46
CA LEU A 49 9.42 -37.89 79.29
C LEU A 49 8.21 -38.65 79.85
N THR A 50 7.67 -38.19 80.99
CA THR A 50 6.44 -38.73 81.58
C THR A 50 5.26 -38.57 80.64
N ALA A 51 5.08 -37.39 80.05
CA ALA A 51 3.99 -37.11 79.12
C ALA A 51 4.08 -37.95 77.83
N LEU A 52 5.29 -38.10 77.26
CA LEU A 52 5.54 -38.93 76.08
C LEU A 52 5.31 -40.42 76.37
N ALA A 53 5.80 -40.92 77.51
CA ALA A 53 5.65 -42.32 77.89
C ALA A 53 4.22 -42.70 78.29
N GLY A 54 3.42 -41.72 78.71
CA GLY A 54 2.00 -41.89 79.01
C GLY A 54 1.09 -41.98 77.77
N LEU A 55 1.61 -41.76 76.56
CA LEU A 55 0.82 -41.85 75.34
C LEU A 55 0.48 -43.30 74.99
N THR A 56 -0.81 -43.57 74.74
CA THR A 56 -1.26 -44.87 74.21
C THR A 56 -0.82 -45.03 72.76
N THR A 57 0.21 -45.83 72.51
CA THR A 57 0.73 -46.07 71.15
C THR A 57 -0.34 -46.64 70.23
N ALA A 58 -0.48 -46.09 69.02
CA ALA A 58 -1.37 -46.61 67.99
C ALA A 58 -0.84 -46.31 66.58
N ALA A 59 -1.21 -47.15 65.61
CA ALA A 59 -0.80 -46.99 64.22
C ALA A 59 -1.32 -45.67 63.61
N GLY A 60 -0.49 -45.03 62.79
CA GLY A 60 -0.86 -43.80 62.08
C GLY A 60 -1.04 -42.56 62.97
N LYS A 61 -0.51 -42.57 64.19
CA LYS A 61 -0.51 -41.43 65.10
C LYS A 61 0.82 -40.69 65.09
N PHE A 62 0.79 -39.40 65.39
CA PHE A 62 1.97 -38.55 65.56
C PHE A 62 1.92 -37.89 66.95
N PRO A 63 2.90 -38.15 67.83
CA PRO A 63 3.04 -37.44 69.09
C PRO A 63 3.31 -35.95 68.87
N TYR A 64 2.59 -35.09 69.57
CA TYR A 64 2.81 -33.64 69.56
C TYR A 64 2.49 -33.05 70.93
N PHE A 65 3.02 -31.88 71.23
CA PHE A 65 2.73 -31.18 72.48
C PHE A 65 1.55 -30.23 72.31
N THR A 66 0.59 -30.27 73.24
CA THR A 66 -0.52 -29.32 73.32
C THR A 66 -0.28 -28.21 74.36
N GLY A 67 0.82 -28.31 75.09
CA GLY A 67 1.28 -27.38 76.11
C GLY A 67 2.64 -27.83 76.65
N ASN A 68 3.23 -27.05 77.56
CA ASN A 68 4.48 -27.44 78.22
C ASN A 68 4.25 -28.76 78.99
N ASP A 69 5.09 -29.77 78.75
CA ASP A 69 4.98 -31.09 79.39
C ASP A 69 3.63 -31.79 79.21
N VAL A 70 2.86 -31.46 78.17
CA VAL A 70 1.60 -32.12 77.83
C VAL A 70 1.67 -32.62 76.40
N ALA A 71 1.71 -33.94 76.23
CA ALA A 71 1.72 -34.58 74.92
C ALA A 71 0.35 -35.18 74.58
N SER A 72 0.04 -35.20 73.28
CA SER A 72 -1.15 -35.85 72.72
C SER A 72 -0.80 -36.50 71.38
N LEU A 73 -1.75 -37.24 70.81
CA LEU A 73 -1.59 -37.94 69.53
C LEU A 73 -2.50 -37.32 68.46
N ALA A 74 -1.90 -36.80 67.40
CA ALA A 74 -2.63 -36.42 66.19
C ALA A 74 -2.79 -37.64 65.28
N THR A 75 -3.94 -37.76 64.61
CA THR A 75 -4.13 -38.79 63.57
C THR A 75 -3.55 -38.27 62.26
N LEU A 76 -2.54 -38.95 61.71
CA LEU A 76 -2.05 -38.66 60.37
C LEU A 76 -2.87 -39.44 59.35
N THR A 77 -3.36 -38.75 58.33
CA THR A 77 -3.93 -39.40 57.14
C THR A 77 -2.84 -40.17 56.39
N LYS A 78 -3.24 -41.04 55.45
CA LYS A 78 -2.28 -41.68 54.54
C LYS A 78 -1.43 -40.63 53.82
N VAL A 79 -2.06 -39.53 53.40
CA VAL A 79 -1.40 -38.39 52.74
C VAL A 79 -0.33 -37.75 53.62
N GLY A 80 -0.65 -37.43 54.87
CA GLY A 80 0.31 -36.83 55.80
C GLY A 80 1.52 -37.75 56.06
N ARG A 81 1.28 -39.05 56.21
CA ARG A 81 2.38 -40.03 56.37
C ARG A 81 3.23 -40.16 55.12
N ASP A 82 2.61 -40.17 53.94
CA ASP A 82 3.34 -40.28 52.68
C ASP A 82 4.25 -39.06 52.43
N ILE A 83 3.83 -37.86 52.86
CA ILE A 83 4.65 -36.63 52.81
C ILE A 83 5.80 -36.71 53.80
N LEU A 84 5.52 -37.03 55.07
CA LEU A 84 6.55 -37.11 56.13
C LEU A 84 7.58 -38.21 55.86
N ALA A 85 7.21 -39.25 55.12
CA ALA A 85 8.09 -40.34 54.73
C ALA A 85 9.03 -39.99 53.54
N LYS A 86 8.87 -38.83 52.90
CA LYS A 86 9.75 -38.42 51.80
C LYS A 86 11.09 -37.92 52.34
N SER A 87 12.17 -38.42 51.75
CA SER A 87 13.54 -38.08 52.14
C SER A 87 14.10 -36.83 51.45
N THR A 88 13.42 -36.29 50.44
CA THR A 88 13.89 -35.14 49.66
C THR A 88 12.75 -34.18 49.33
N VAL A 89 13.10 -32.89 49.17
CA VAL A 89 12.17 -31.87 48.67
C VAL A 89 11.60 -32.25 47.31
N ALA A 90 12.41 -32.83 46.42
CA ALA A 90 11.97 -33.30 45.11
C ALA A 90 10.86 -34.36 45.19
N ALA A 91 10.98 -35.32 46.10
CA ALA A 91 9.96 -36.36 46.29
C ALA A 91 8.66 -35.82 46.91
N VAL A 92 8.73 -34.77 47.74
CA VAL A 92 7.53 -34.06 48.24
C VAL A 92 6.85 -33.31 47.09
N ILE A 93 7.61 -32.58 46.28
CA ILE A 93 7.13 -31.86 45.09
C ILE A 93 6.43 -32.81 44.12
N GLU A 94 7.03 -33.96 43.84
CA GLU A 94 6.46 -35.01 43.00
C GLU A 94 5.15 -35.57 43.58
N TYR A 95 5.12 -35.85 44.88
CA TYR A 95 3.92 -36.34 45.57
C TYR A 95 2.76 -35.35 45.50
N LEU A 96 3.05 -34.05 45.63
CA LEU A 96 2.09 -32.98 45.46
C LEU A 96 1.70 -32.73 44.00
N GLY A 97 2.32 -33.43 43.04
CA GLY A 97 2.07 -33.27 41.62
C GLY A 97 2.61 -31.97 41.02
N LEU A 98 3.46 -31.25 41.75
CA LEU A 98 4.12 -30.04 41.29
C LEU A 98 5.31 -30.45 40.41
N ARG A 99 5.44 -29.90 39.19
CA ARG A 99 6.58 -30.19 38.30
C ARG A 99 7.03 -28.92 37.58
N GLU A 100 8.33 -28.82 37.32
CA GLU A 100 8.97 -27.67 36.65
C GLU A 100 8.64 -27.59 35.15
N LEU A 101 8.13 -28.67 34.55
CA LEU A 101 7.74 -28.72 33.14
C LEU A 101 6.28 -29.17 33.06
N GLY A 102 5.38 -28.20 33.15
CA GLY A 102 3.95 -28.44 33.02
C GLY A 102 3.56 -28.56 31.56
N THR A 103 3.25 -29.77 31.08
CA THR A 103 2.23 -29.96 30.06
C THR A 103 0.88 -29.82 30.77
N SER A 104 0.30 -28.62 30.71
CA SER A 104 -0.99 -28.33 31.32
C SER A 104 -2.08 -29.21 30.68
N GLY A 105 -2.57 -30.16 31.47
CA GLY A 105 -3.68 -31.04 31.13
C GLY A 105 -4.30 -31.64 32.39
N GLU A 106 -3.47 -31.94 33.40
CA GLU A 106 -3.94 -32.49 34.68
C GLU A 106 -3.25 -31.91 35.95
N LYS A 107 -2.12 -31.18 35.83
CA LYS A 107 -1.30 -30.75 36.98
C LYS A 107 -0.97 -29.25 36.96
N ILE A 108 -0.82 -28.64 38.15
CA ILE A 108 -0.53 -27.21 38.35
C ILE A 108 0.94 -26.91 37.94
N PRO A 109 1.19 -26.07 36.93
CA PRO A 109 2.56 -25.71 36.54
C PRO A 109 3.25 -24.84 37.60
N LEU A 110 4.55 -25.04 37.81
CA LEU A 110 5.37 -24.12 38.61
C LEU A 110 5.62 -22.84 37.78
N LEU A 111 5.08 -21.70 38.23
CA LEU A 111 5.17 -20.41 37.53
C LEU A 111 6.56 -19.74 37.61
N SER A 112 7.58 -20.43 38.12
CA SER A 112 8.94 -19.89 38.26
C SER A 112 9.77 -19.98 36.97
N THR A 113 9.28 -20.65 35.92
CA THR A 113 10.00 -20.85 34.65
C THR A 113 9.04 -20.86 33.44
N ALA A 114 9.57 -21.13 32.24
CA ALA A 114 8.80 -21.19 31.00
C ALA A 114 7.81 -22.38 31.02
N ASN A 115 6.55 -22.10 30.68
CA ASN A 115 5.48 -23.09 30.64
C ASN A 115 5.09 -23.46 29.20
N THR A 116 4.84 -24.74 28.93
CA THR A 116 4.42 -25.23 27.61
C THR A 116 2.99 -25.78 27.67
N TRP A 117 2.07 -25.08 27.01
CA TRP A 117 0.66 -25.48 26.95
C TRP A 117 0.42 -26.26 25.65
N THR A 118 0.23 -27.57 25.75
CA THR A 118 0.10 -28.46 24.57
C THR A 118 -1.30 -28.48 23.97
N ASN A 119 -2.32 -28.23 24.78
CA ASN A 119 -3.71 -28.12 24.35
C ASN A 119 -4.14 -26.66 24.22
N ARG A 120 -5.20 -26.41 23.43
CA ARG A 120 -5.81 -25.08 23.29
C ARG A 120 -6.21 -24.54 24.66
N GLN A 121 -5.64 -23.40 25.03
CA GLN A 121 -6.07 -22.63 26.19
C GLN A 121 -7.06 -21.56 25.74
N THR A 122 -8.13 -21.38 26.49
CA THR A 122 -9.14 -20.33 26.25
C THR A 122 -8.99 -19.27 27.32
N PHE A 123 -8.57 -18.07 26.94
CA PHE A 123 -8.49 -16.91 27.82
C PHE A 123 -9.74 -16.04 27.60
N SER A 124 -10.76 -16.20 28.45
CA SER A 124 -12.07 -15.55 28.28
C SER A 124 -12.02 -14.02 28.38
N GLY A 125 -11.05 -13.47 29.12
CA GLY A 125 -10.80 -12.03 29.22
C GLY A 125 -9.88 -11.46 28.13
N GLY A 126 -9.44 -12.29 27.18
CA GLY A 126 -8.36 -11.95 26.25
C GLY A 126 -6.98 -12.07 26.89
N LEU A 127 -5.96 -11.70 26.11
CA LEU A 127 -4.56 -11.64 26.54
C LEU A 127 -4.12 -10.17 26.46
N SER A 128 -3.44 -9.68 27.49
CA SER A 128 -2.82 -8.35 27.50
C SER A 128 -1.30 -8.47 27.65
N GLY A 129 -0.55 -7.62 26.96
CA GLY A 129 0.91 -7.62 26.95
C GLY A 129 1.53 -8.03 25.60
N GLU A 130 2.86 -8.18 25.60
CA GLU A 130 3.62 -8.56 24.41
C GLU A 130 3.59 -10.08 24.20
N LEU A 131 3.16 -10.51 23.01
CA LEU A 131 3.26 -11.89 22.57
C LEU A 131 4.40 -12.00 21.54
N SER A 132 5.46 -12.73 21.88
CA SER A 132 6.51 -13.06 20.93
C SER A 132 6.06 -14.22 20.02
N GLY A 133 6.09 -14.01 18.71
CA GLY A 133 5.67 -14.99 17.72
C GLY A 133 4.59 -14.47 16.78
N ASN A 134 4.07 -15.34 15.92
CA ASN A 134 3.06 -14.98 14.94
C ASN A 134 1.81 -15.85 15.13
N ALA A 135 0.63 -15.26 15.08
CA ALA A 135 -0.60 -16.04 15.06
C ALA A 135 -0.59 -16.98 13.84
N ALA A 136 -1.02 -18.24 14.01
CA ALA A 136 -1.02 -19.23 12.92
C ALA A 136 -1.76 -18.71 11.67
N THR A 137 -2.85 -17.97 11.88
CA THR A 137 -3.65 -17.32 10.82
C THR A 137 -2.96 -16.10 10.19
N ALA A 138 -2.04 -15.43 10.88
CA ALA A 138 -1.26 -14.29 10.38
C ALA A 138 0.02 -14.72 9.63
N THR A 139 0.29 -16.02 9.49
CA THR A 139 1.51 -16.55 8.83
C THR A 139 1.64 -16.12 7.37
N LYS A 140 0.52 -15.83 6.70
CA LYS A 140 0.54 -15.42 5.29
C LYS A 140 1.20 -14.06 5.07
N LEU A 141 1.10 -13.12 6.02
CA LEU A 141 1.71 -11.78 5.99
C LEU A 141 3.09 -11.73 6.64
N LYS A 142 3.49 -12.76 7.41
CA LYS A 142 4.86 -12.91 7.92
C LYS A 142 5.91 -12.86 6.81
N THR A 143 5.59 -13.43 5.66
CA THR A 143 6.36 -13.21 4.43
C THR A 143 5.70 -12.10 3.65
N ALA A 144 6.37 -10.94 3.55
CA ALA A 144 5.88 -9.79 2.82
C ALA A 144 5.36 -10.20 1.43
N ARG A 145 4.15 -9.76 1.09
CA ARG A 145 3.52 -10.01 -0.20
C ARG A 145 3.63 -8.76 -1.05
N LYS A 146 3.61 -8.91 -2.38
CA LYS A 146 3.53 -7.76 -3.28
C LYS A 146 2.07 -7.53 -3.67
N ILE A 147 1.59 -6.30 -3.54
CA ILE A 147 0.31 -5.84 -4.08
C ILE A 147 0.65 -4.82 -5.15
N ALA A 148 0.29 -5.09 -6.41
CA ALA A 148 0.66 -4.25 -7.56
C ALA A 148 2.18 -3.96 -7.63
N GLY A 149 3.00 -4.96 -7.27
CA GLY A 149 4.46 -4.85 -7.21
C GLY A 149 5.03 -4.18 -5.96
N VAL A 150 4.20 -3.53 -5.13
CA VAL A 150 4.61 -2.86 -3.88
C VAL A 150 4.60 -3.86 -2.72
N GLY A 151 5.68 -3.91 -1.94
CA GLY A 151 5.77 -4.80 -0.78
C GLY A 151 4.80 -4.39 0.33
N PHE A 152 4.16 -5.38 0.94
CA PHE A 152 3.21 -5.23 2.03
C PHE A 152 3.41 -6.37 3.04
N ASP A 153 3.75 -6.00 4.28
CA ASP A 153 3.89 -6.89 5.43
C ASP A 153 2.92 -6.53 6.57
N GLY A 154 2.07 -5.52 6.37
CA GLY A 154 1.09 -5.06 7.35
C GLY A 154 1.64 -4.14 8.44
N SER A 155 2.93 -3.74 8.38
CA SER A 155 3.53 -2.81 9.34
C SER A 155 3.11 -1.35 9.14
N SER A 156 2.65 -0.98 7.95
CA SER A 156 2.13 0.35 7.60
C SER A 156 1.07 0.27 6.52
N ASP A 157 0.38 1.40 6.27
CA ASP A 157 -0.47 1.56 5.09
C ASP A 157 0.34 1.35 3.80
N ILE A 158 -0.34 0.90 2.75
CA ILE A 158 0.22 0.73 1.41
C ILE A 158 -0.22 1.87 0.49
N SER A 159 0.73 2.40 -0.29
CA SER A 159 0.46 3.35 -1.37
C SER A 159 0.63 2.68 -2.74
N ILE A 160 -0.43 2.67 -3.56
CA ILE A 160 -0.45 2.13 -4.92
C ILE A 160 -0.66 3.28 -5.90
N SER A 161 0.31 3.51 -6.78
CA SER A 161 0.24 4.52 -7.84
C SER A 161 -0.39 3.97 -9.12
N ALA A 162 -0.78 4.85 -10.05
CA ALA A 162 -1.27 4.44 -11.37
C ALA A 162 -0.25 3.55 -12.12
N LYS A 163 1.05 3.82 -11.96
CA LYS A 163 2.14 3.01 -12.51
C LYS A 163 2.12 1.57 -12.00
N ASN A 164 1.73 1.35 -10.74
CA ASN A 164 1.69 0.02 -10.14
C ASN A 164 0.65 -0.90 -10.80
N VAL A 165 -0.37 -0.31 -11.42
CA VAL A 165 -1.51 -1.02 -12.02
C VAL A 165 -1.67 -0.74 -13.51
N ASN A 166 -0.65 -0.18 -14.17
CA ASN A 166 -0.67 0.20 -15.59
C ASN A 166 -1.86 1.11 -15.96
N ALA A 167 -2.24 2.01 -15.05
CA ALA A 167 -3.29 3.00 -15.29
C ALA A 167 -2.68 4.36 -15.68
N PHE A 168 -3.49 5.20 -16.31
CA PHE A 168 -3.15 6.61 -16.52
C PHE A 168 -3.11 7.35 -15.18
N ALA A 169 -2.13 8.25 -15.01
CA ALA A 169 -2.04 9.09 -13.84
C ALA A 169 -3.27 10.01 -13.70
N LEU A 170 -3.74 10.21 -12.47
CA LEU A 170 -4.75 11.23 -12.19
C LEU A 170 -4.07 12.61 -12.34
N ARG A 171 -4.35 13.31 -13.44
CA ARG A 171 -3.76 14.60 -13.86
C ARG A 171 -2.43 14.43 -14.62
N GLN A 172 -1.44 15.26 -14.29
CA GLN A 172 -0.16 15.31 -14.99
C GLN A 172 0.65 14.03 -14.73
N THR A 173 1.27 13.54 -15.80
CA THR A 173 2.22 12.45 -15.80
C THR A 173 3.62 13.03 -15.65
N GLY A 174 4.32 12.64 -14.58
CA GLY A 174 5.65 13.17 -14.25
C GLY A 174 5.67 14.68 -14.00
N ASN A 175 6.86 15.27 -14.15
CA ASN A 175 7.10 16.70 -13.96
C ASN A 175 6.81 17.51 -15.24
N THR A 176 6.74 18.84 -15.11
CA THR A 176 6.56 19.74 -16.25
C THR A 176 7.79 19.68 -17.15
N VAL A 177 7.58 19.59 -18.46
CA VAL A 177 8.67 19.51 -19.45
C VAL A 177 8.95 20.89 -20.06
N ASN A 178 10.21 21.14 -20.40
CA ASN A 178 10.65 22.39 -21.01
C ASN A 178 10.61 22.26 -22.54
N GLY A 179 9.54 22.73 -23.18
CA GLY A 179 9.30 22.58 -24.62
C GLY A 179 8.27 21.50 -24.94
N ASP A 180 7.49 21.72 -26.00
CA ASP A 180 6.47 20.79 -26.50
C ASP A 180 7.07 19.55 -27.18
N THR A 181 8.33 19.60 -27.61
CA THR A 181 9.03 18.47 -28.21
C THR A 181 9.71 17.56 -27.19
N SER A 182 9.76 17.95 -25.92
CA SER A 182 10.57 17.31 -24.86
C SER A 182 9.97 16.03 -24.30
N VAL A 183 8.69 15.75 -24.53
CA VAL A 183 8.09 14.44 -24.20
C VAL A 183 8.60 13.42 -25.21
N GLY A 184 9.46 12.51 -24.77
CA GLY A 184 10.04 11.46 -25.61
C GLY A 184 9.01 10.45 -26.10
N TRP A 185 9.22 9.89 -27.28
CA TRP A 185 8.30 8.92 -27.88
C TRP A 185 8.17 7.63 -27.05
N ASN A 186 9.25 7.25 -26.35
CA ASN A 186 9.36 6.05 -25.52
C ASN A 186 9.00 6.29 -24.05
N TRP A 187 8.47 7.46 -23.70
CA TRP A 187 8.04 7.75 -22.33
C TRP A 187 6.72 7.06 -21.99
N ASP A 188 6.40 6.99 -20.70
CA ASP A 188 5.15 6.40 -20.21
C ASP A 188 3.93 7.14 -20.80
N SER A 189 2.89 6.39 -21.16
CA SER A 189 1.64 7.00 -21.62
C SER A 189 1.04 7.93 -20.57
N GLY A 190 0.51 9.08 -20.99
CA GLY A 190 -0.02 10.05 -20.05
C GLY A 190 -0.26 11.46 -20.59
N ALA A 191 -0.58 12.37 -19.68
CA ALA A 191 -0.82 13.78 -19.93
C ALA A 191 0.34 14.61 -19.38
N TYR A 192 1.07 15.31 -20.24
CA TYR A 192 2.25 16.09 -19.86
C TYR A 192 1.97 17.60 -20.00
N ASN A 193 2.48 18.39 -19.07
CA ASN A 193 2.45 19.85 -19.17
C ASN A 193 3.78 20.33 -19.79
N ALA A 194 3.72 20.96 -20.97
CA ALA A 194 4.89 21.43 -21.70
C ALA A 194 4.96 22.96 -21.74
N MET A 195 6.06 23.54 -21.26
CA MET A 195 6.28 24.99 -21.28
C MET A 195 6.80 25.44 -22.64
N ILE A 196 6.13 26.42 -23.27
CA ILE A 196 6.42 26.91 -24.63
C ILE A 196 6.56 28.43 -24.67
N GLY A 197 7.47 28.99 -23.88
CA GLY A 197 7.80 30.42 -23.90
C GLY A 197 6.65 31.33 -23.45
N GLY A 198 6.46 31.45 -22.13
CA GLY A 198 5.41 32.30 -21.52
C GLY A 198 4.02 31.67 -21.48
N ALA A 199 3.82 30.49 -22.08
CA ALA A 199 2.59 29.69 -22.02
C ALA A 199 2.91 28.21 -21.83
N SER A 200 1.87 27.39 -21.65
CA SER A 200 1.99 25.93 -21.70
C SER A 200 1.02 25.29 -22.70
N ALA A 201 1.38 24.09 -23.14
CA ALA A 201 0.54 23.20 -23.93
C ALA A 201 0.37 21.87 -23.20
N LEU A 202 -0.80 21.26 -23.35
CA LEU A 202 -1.06 19.91 -22.91
C LEU A 202 -0.58 18.94 -23.98
N ILE A 203 0.32 18.02 -23.63
CA ILE A 203 0.73 16.93 -24.50
C ILE A 203 0.03 15.66 -24.03
N LEU A 204 -0.87 15.12 -24.84
CA LEU A 204 -1.41 13.78 -24.65
C LEU A 204 -0.48 12.81 -25.37
N HIS A 205 0.16 11.92 -24.62
CA HIS A 205 1.11 10.94 -25.14
C HIS A 205 0.56 9.54 -24.93
N PHE A 206 0.38 8.80 -26.02
CA PHE A 206 0.02 7.40 -25.99
C PHE A 206 1.17 6.61 -26.57
N ASN A 207 1.73 5.72 -25.77
CA ASN A 207 2.82 4.83 -26.11
C ASN A 207 2.45 3.39 -25.73
N ILE A 208 2.39 2.53 -26.73
CA ILE A 208 2.13 1.10 -26.58
C ILE A 208 3.42 0.27 -26.66
N ASN A 209 4.56 0.92 -26.93
CA ASN A 209 5.90 0.32 -27.03
C ASN A 209 5.98 -0.90 -27.96
N ALA A 210 5.17 -0.90 -29.02
CA ALA A 210 5.04 -2.01 -29.95
C ALA A 210 4.50 -1.54 -31.31
N GLY A 211 4.83 -2.28 -32.38
CA GLY A 211 4.35 -2.02 -33.74
C GLY A 211 5.07 -0.87 -34.45
N SER A 212 4.71 -0.63 -35.71
CA SER A 212 5.36 0.41 -36.53
C SER A 212 4.97 1.84 -36.18
N CYS A 213 3.87 2.02 -35.44
CA CYS A 213 3.50 3.28 -34.83
C CYS A 213 3.36 3.05 -33.32
N PRO A 214 4.48 2.99 -32.57
CA PRO A 214 4.44 2.65 -31.16
C PRO A 214 3.93 3.79 -30.28
N ALA A 215 3.98 5.04 -30.78
CA ALA A 215 3.52 6.19 -30.03
C ALA A 215 2.89 7.27 -30.92
N VAL A 216 1.91 7.96 -30.35
CA VAL A 216 1.30 9.17 -30.90
C VAL A 216 1.22 10.24 -29.83
N GLN A 217 1.46 11.48 -30.24
CA GLN A 217 1.25 12.64 -29.40
C GLN A 217 0.25 13.60 -30.02
N PHE A 218 -0.55 14.22 -29.14
CA PHE A 218 -1.37 15.39 -29.45
C PHE A 218 -0.88 16.56 -28.62
N ARG A 219 -0.51 17.66 -29.27
CA ARG A 219 -0.28 18.95 -28.62
C ARG A 219 -1.56 19.77 -28.66
N VAL A 220 -2.06 20.15 -27.50
CA VAL A 220 -3.28 20.96 -27.36
C VAL A 220 -2.92 22.31 -26.73
N ASN A 221 -3.18 23.39 -27.46
CA ASN A 221 -2.97 24.75 -26.97
C ASN A 221 -4.19 25.25 -26.18
N TYR A 222 -3.97 26.09 -25.16
CA TYR A 222 -5.03 26.69 -24.36
C TYR A 222 -6.03 27.50 -25.21
N LYS A 223 -7.25 27.72 -24.68
CA LYS A 223 -8.32 28.51 -25.33
C LYS A 223 -8.69 28.03 -26.76
N ASN A 224 -8.61 26.73 -27.03
CA ASN A 224 -8.82 26.18 -28.37
C ASN A 224 -7.87 26.79 -29.42
N GLY A 225 -6.65 27.15 -29.03
CA GLY A 225 -5.60 27.69 -29.91
C GLY A 225 -5.07 26.69 -30.94
N GLY A 226 -5.74 25.56 -31.13
CA GLY A 226 -5.45 24.49 -32.07
C GLY A 226 -4.86 23.25 -31.43
N ILE A 227 -4.93 22.17 -32.21
CA ILE A 227 -4.44 20.84 -31.87
C ILE A 227 -3.50 20.42 -32.99
N SER A 228 -2.37 19.83 -32.63
CA SER A 228 -1.43 19.24 -33.58
C SER A 228 -1.10 17.82 -33.15
N TYR A 229 -0.75 16.93 -34.08
CA TYR A 229 -0.27 15.58 -33.78
C TYR A 229 1.10 15.31 -34.38
N ARG A 230 1.75 14.27 -33.84
CA ARG A 230 2.91 13.61 -34.44
C ARG A 230 2.92 12.15 -34.01
N SER A 231 3.48 11.29 -34.83
CA SER A 231 3.60 9.85 -34.56
C SER A 231 5.04 9.39 -34.64
N ALA A 232 5.38 8.41 -33.82
CA ALA A 232 6.69 7.75 -33.87
C ALA A 232 6.67 6.61 -34.90
N ARG A 233 7.84 6.29 -35.46
CA ARG A 233 8.04 5.13 -36.34
C ARG A 233 8.96 4.11 -35.70
N ASP A 234 8.51 2.86 -35.65
CA ASP A 234 9.26 1.69 -35.18
C ASP A 234 10.12 2.01 -33.93
N GLY A 235 11.41 1.69 -33.91
CA GLY A 235 12.34 2.09 -32.84
C GLY A 235 13.04 3.43 -33.03
N TYR A 236 12.68 4.22 -34.06
CA TYR A 236 13.39 5.44 -34.45
C TYR A 236 12.85 6.70 -33.76
N GLY A 237 11.58 6.69 -33.35
CA GLY A 237 10.92 7.82 -32.69
C GLY A 237 10.21 8.77 -33.65
N PHE A 238 10.08 10.05 -33.26
CA PHE A 238 9.40 11.06 -34.08
C PHE A 238 10.28 11.52 -35.24
N GLU A 239 9.96 11.08 -36.45
CA GLU A 239 10.70 11.46 -37.67
C GLU A 239 10.22 12.77 -38.28
N LEU A 240 8.97 13.14 -38.00
CA LEU A 240 8.34 14.37 -38.44
C LEU A 240 7.97 15.25 -37.24
N GLY A 241 7.90 16.55 -37.50
CA GLY A 241 7.43 17.54 -36.54
C GLY A 241 5.91 17.46 -36.32
N TRP A 242 5.38 18.51 -35.69
CA TRP A 242 3.95 18.66 -35.47
C TRP A 242 3.19 18.93 -36.77
N SER A 243 2.05 18.24 -36.94
CA SER A 243 1.07 18.46 -38.01
C SER A 243 -0.24 18.95 -37.41
N ASP A 244 -0.79 20.06 -37.91
CA ASP A 244 -1.99 20.68 -37.36
C ASP A 244 -3.29 19.95 -37.78
N PHE A 245 -4.27 19.92 -36.87
CA PHE A 245 -5.66 19.65 -37.21
C PHE A 245 -6.36 20.95 -37.59
N TYR A 246 -6.92 21.01 -38.79
CA TYR A 246 -7.81 22.10 -39.16
C TYR A 246 -9.21 21.89 -38.60
N THR A 247 -9.81 22.97 -38.12
CA THR A 247 -11.15 22.97 -37.52
C THR A 247 -11.98 24.10 -38.13
N THR A 248 -13.28 24.14 -37.80
CA THR A 248 -14.15 25.24 -38.24
C THR A 248 -13.71 26.61 -37.71
N THR A 249 -13.06 26.65 -36.55
CA THR A 249 -12.49 27.87 -35.93
C THR A 249 -11.03 28.12 -36.32
N ARG A 250 -10.34 27.14 -36.89
CA ARG A 250 -8.95 27.23 -37.39
C ARG A 250 -8.87 26.55 -38.75
N LYS A 251 -9.37 27.25 -39.77
CA LYS A 251 -9.41 26.76 -41.16
C LYS A 251 -8.03 26.81 -41.81
N PRO A 252 -7.77 25.95 -42.80
CA PRO A 252 -6.56 26.07 -43.61
C PRO A 252 -6.53 27.41 -44.34
N SER A 253 -5.33 27.95 -44.52
CA SER A 253 -5.09 29.07 -45.43
C SER A 253 -5.25 28.62 -46.88
N ALA A 254 -5.41 29.57 -47.82
CA ALA A 254 -5.44 29.23 -49.24
C ALA A 254 -4.12 28.55 -49.68
N GLY A 255 -2.99 29.02 -49.14
CA GLY A 255 -1.68 28.41 -49.37
C GLY A 255 -1.59 26.96 -48.85
N ASP A 256 -2.20 26.68 -47.70
CA ASP A 256 -2.18 25.34 -47.09
C ASP A 256 -2.85 24.27 -47.97
N VAL A 257 -3.82 24.69 -48.80
CA VAL A 257 -4.57 23.79 -49.70
C VAL A 257 -4.25 24.00 -51.18
N GLY A 258 -3.24 24.83 -51.50
CA GLY A 258 -2.89 25.15 -52.89
C GLY A 258 -3.98 25.91 -53.66
N ALA A 259 -4.84 26.64 -52.96
CA ALA A 259 -5.87 27.50 -53.55
C ALA A 259 -5.36 28.94 -53.73
N TYR A 260 -5.94 29.66 -54.69
CA TYR A 260 -5.75 31.11 -54.78
C TYR A 260 -6.55 31.84 -53.70
N THR A 261 -5.97 32.91 -53.16
CA THR A 261 -6.67 33.83 -52.27
C THR A 261 -7.79 34.56 -53.02
N ARG A 262 -8.75 35.12 -52.27
CA ARG A 262 -9.81 35.95 -52.85
C ARG A 262 -9.24 37.11 -53.67
N THR A 263 -8.16 37.73 -53.20
CA THR A 263 -7.48 38.83 -53.89
C THR A 263 -6.88 38.37 -55.22
N GLU A 264 -6.23 37.21 -55.25
CA GLU A 264 -5.68 36.66 -56.50
C GLU A 264 -6.78 36.27 -57.48
N CYS A 265 -7.88 35.65 -57.00
CA CYS A 265 -9.02 35.36 -57.86
C CYS A 265 -9.62 36.63 -58.47
N ASN A 266 -9.77 37.69 -57.67
CA ASN A 266 -10.33 38.96 -58.13
C ASN A 266 -9.46 39.64 -59.19
N SER A 267 -8.14 39.50 -59.12
CA SER A 267 -7.23 40.09 -60.11
C SER A 267 -7.03 39.24 -61.35
N ARG A 268 -7.15 37.92 -61.25
CA ARG A 268 -6.90 36.99 -62.36
C ARG A 268 -8.13 36.70 -63.23
N PHE A 269 -9.34 36.74 -62.65
CA PHE A 269 -10.54 36.26 -63.33
C PHE A 269 -11.61 37.33 -63.48
N ILE A 270 -12.44 37.17 -64.52
CA ILE A 270 -13.67 37.95 -64.67
C ILE A 270 -14.63 37.53 -63.55
N THR A 271 -15.07 38.50 -62.75
CA THR A 271 -15.94 38.30 -61.58
C THR A 271 -17.40 38.65 -61.85
N GLY A 272 -17.70 39.26 -63.00
CA GLY A 272 -19.05 39.59 -63.42
C GLY A 272 -19.10 40.05 -64.87
N ILE A 273 -20.27 39.87 -65.51
CA ILE A 273 -20.56 40.31 -66.87
C ILE A 273 -21.92 41.02 -66.85
N ARG A 274 -22.06 42.14 -67.55
CA ARG A 274 -23.33 42.88 -67.66
C ARG A 274 -23.46 43.61 -68.99
N LEU A 275 -24.68 44.08 -69.30
CA LEU A 275 -24.89 45.10 -70.31
C LEU A 275 -24.84 46.49 -69.66
N GLY A 276 -24.06 47.40 -70.23
CA GLY A 276 -23.87 48.75 -69.73
C GLY A 276 -25.00 49.73 -70.11
N GLY A 277 -24.68 51.02 -70.08
CA GLY A 277 -25.62 52.09 -70.41
C GLY A 277 -26.24 51.96 -71.80
N LEU A 278 -27.50 52.36 -71.93
CA LEU A 278 -28.24 52.38 -73.21
C LEU A 278 -27.67 53.46 -74.13
N SER A 279 -27.41 53.10 -75.38
CA SER A 279 -27.12 54.03 -76.47
C SER A 279 -28.22 53.89 -77.51
N SER A 280 -28.73 55.02 -78.00
CA SER A 280 -29.83 55.05 -78.99
C SER A 280 -29.39 55.87 -80.19
N VAL A 281 -29.66 55.38 -81.40
CA VAL A 281 -29.37 56.09 -82.65
C VAL A 281 -30.59 56.02 -83.58
N GLN A 282 -30.96 57.16 -84.15
CA GLN A 282 -32.04 57.24 -85.13
C GLN A 282 -31.66 56.45 -86.39
N THR A 283 -32.55 55.55 -86.79
CA THR A 283 -32.35 54.60 -87.90
C THR A 283 -33.08 55.07 -89.15
N TRP A 284 -34.34 55.51 -89.03
CA TRP A 284 -35.07 56.10 -90.15
C TRP A 284 -34.65 57.55 -90.40
N ASN A 285 -34.31 57.88 -91.65
CA ASN A 285 -33.78 59.19 -92.07
C ASN A 285 -32.63 59.73 -91.19
N GLY A 286 -31.85 58.81 -90.61
CA GLY A 286 -30.74 59.08 -89.70
C GLY A 286 -29.50 58.26 -90.07
N PRO A 287 -28.40 58.37 -89.30
CA PRO A 287 -27.14 57.70 -89.63
C PRO A 287 -27.21 56.17 -89.51
N GLY A 288 -28.25 55.60 -88.88
CA GLY A 288 -28.33 54.17 -88.61
C GLY A 288 -27.34 53.71 -87.54
N TRP A 289 -27.37 52.41 -87.21
CA TRP A 289 -26.36 51.81 -86.33
C TRP A 289 -25.30 51.08 -87.18
N SER A 290 -24.04 51.46 -87.02
CA SER A 290 -22.90 50.71 -87.55
C SER A 290 -22.26 49.86 -86.47
N ASP A 291 -21.63 48.75 -86.89
CA ASP A 291 -20.93 47.86 -85.96
C ASP A 291 -19.91 48.63 -85.12
N ARG A 292 -20.06 48.53 -83.80
CA ARG A 292 -19.21 49.20 -82.82
C ARG A 292 -18.64 48.16 -81.87
N SER A 293 -17.31 48.09 -81.80
CA SER A 293 -16.62 47.14 -80.92
C SER A 293 -17.16 47.19 -79.50
N GLY A 294 -17.53 46.02 -78.98
CA GLY A 294 -18.07 45.89 -77.62
C GLY A 294 -19.55 46.15 -77.43
N TYR A 295 -20.28 46.62 -78.46
CA TYR A 295 -21.70 46.90 -78.37
C TYR A 295 -22.52 45.81 -79.05
N VAL A 296 -23.67 45.50 -78.45
CA VAL A 296 -24.69 44.63 -79.03
C VAL A 296 -25.99 45.40 -79.13
N VAL A 297 -26.72 45.23 -80.24
CA VAL A 297 -28.06 45.78 -80.40
C VAL A 297 -29.00 45.05 -79.44
N THR A 298 -29.70 45.82 -78.61
CA THR A 298 -30.59 45.33 -77.56
C THR A 298 -32.06 45.71 -77.78
N GLY A 299 -32.35 46.50 -78.81
CA GLY A 299 -33.73 46.83 -79.14
C GLY A 299 -33.85 47.57 -80.46
N SER A 300 -35.00 47.39 -81.10
CA SER A 300 -35.47 48.18 -82.24
C SER A 300 -36.77 48.86 -81.81
N VAL A 301 -36.85 50.17 -81.94
CA VAL A 301 -37.99 50.97 -81.49
C VAL A 301 -38.65 51.58 -82.72
N ASN A 302 -39.95 51.31 -82.87
CA ASN A 302 -40.84 52.02 -83.77
C ASN A 302 -41.90 52.73 -82.92
N GLY A 303 -41.79 54.06 -82.82
CA GLY A 303 -42.68 54.89 -82.01
C GLY A 303 -43.97 55.25 -82.72
N ASN A 304 -43.96 55.37 -84.06
CA ASN A 304 -45.13 55.73 -84.86
C ASN A 304 -45.94 54.51 -85.34
N ARG A 305 -45.42 53.29 -85.16
CA ARG A 305 -45.99 51.99 -85.53
C ARG A 305 -46.24 51.79 -87.02
N ASP A 306 -45.41 52.39 -87.87
CA ASP A 306 -45.38 52.10 -89.30
C ASP A 306 -44.55 50.81 -89.62
N GLU A 307 -44.15 50.64 -90.89
CA GLU A 307 -43.36 49.48 -91.33
C GLU A 307 -41.84 49.63 -91.10
N LEU A 308 -41.39 50.77 -90.56
CA LEU A 308 -39.98 51.16 -90.51
C LEU A 308 -39.47 51.29 -89.07
N ILE A 309 -38.18 51.03 -88.83
CA ILE A 309 -37.59 51.18 -87.50
C ILE A 309 -37.12 52.62 -87.32
N ASP A 310 -37.65 53.31 -86.31
CA ASP A 310 -37.26 54.70 -86.00
C ASP A 310 -35.89 54.78 -85.31
N THR A 311 -35.66 53.93 -84.30
CA THR A 311 -34.46 54.00 -83.44
C THR A 311 -33.92 52.62 -83.13
N THR A 312 -32.61 52.45 -83.29
CA THR A 312 -31.87 51.27 -82.85
C THR A 312 -31.22 51.56 -81.51
N GLN A 313 -31.39 50.63 -80.56
CA GLN A 313 -30.83 50.70 -79.23
C GLN A 313 -29.75 49.63 -79.07
N ALA A 314 -28.61 50.01 -78.51
CA ALA A 314 -27.51 49.11 -78.23
C ALA A 314 -26.91 49.37 -76.85
N ARG A 315 -26.27 48.34 -76.27
CA ARG A 315 -25.57 48.44 -74.99
C ARG A 315 -24.17 47.84 -75.12
N PRO A 316 -23.17 48.40 -74.42
CA PRO A 316 -21.86 47.77 -74.36
C PRO A 316 -21.94 46.52 -73.49
N ILE A 317 -21.32 45.42 -73.93
CA ILE A 317 -21.02 44.28 -73.07
C ILE A 317 -19.87 44.72 -72.15
N GLN A 318 -20.05 44.57 -70.84
CA GLN A 318 -19.05 44.91 -69.84
C GLN A 318 -18.65 43.70 -69.02
N TYR A 319 -17.38 43.61 -68.64
CA TYR A 319 -16.85 42.58 -67.73
C TYR A 319 -16.11 43.23 -66.55
N CYS A 320 -16.14 42.58 -65.40
CA CYS A 320 -15.54 43.07 -64.16
C CYS A 320 -14.27 42.30 -63.81
N ILE A 321 -13.15 43.00 -63.68
CA ILE A 321 -11.90 42.46 -63.12
C ILE A 321 -11.47 43.37 -61.98
N ASN A 322 -11.13 42.76 -60.83
CA ASN A 322 -10.71 43.46 -59.62
C ASN A 322 -11.66 44.60 -59.18
N GLY A 323 -12.97 44.42 -59.37
CA GLY A 323 -14.00 45.40 -59.04
C GLY A 323 -14.18 46.54 -60.05
N THR A 324 -13.35 46.62 -61.10
CA THR A 324 -13.47 47.61 -62.17
C THR A 324 -14.17 47.02 -63.39
N TRP A 325 -15.14 47.76 -63.95
CA TRP A 325 -15.89 47.37 -65.14
C TRP A 325 -15.24 47.92 -66.41
N TYR A 326 -15.00 47.03 -67.37
CA TYR A 326 -14.40 47.34 -68.67
C TYR A 326 -15.42 47.05 -69.78
N ASN A 327 -15.44 47.86 -70.84
CA ASN A 327 -16.18 47.54 -72.05
C ASN A 327 -15.43 46.44 -72.83
N ALA A 328 -16.15 45.41 -73.28
CA ALA A 328 -15.62 44.43 -74.22
C ALA A 328 -15.13 45.13 -75.49
N GLY A 329 -14.05 44.65 -76.11
CA GLY A 329 -13.60 45.16 -77.41
C GLY A 329 -12.86 46.52 -77.41
N VAL A 330 -12.71 47.19 -76.26
CA VAL A 330 -11.73 48.27 -76.10
C VAL A 330 -10.43 47.63 -75.63
N PHE A 331 -9.47 47.45 -76.54
CA PHE A 331 -8.14 46.94 -76.21
C PHE A 331 -7.35 48.02 -75.47
N ASN A 332 -7.48 48.07 -74.15
CA ASN A 332 -6.46 48.71 -73.31
C ASN A 332 -5.37 47.67 -73.06
N ASP A 333 -4.25 47.87 -73.74
CA ASP A 333 -3.11 46.95 -73.80
C ASP A 333 -2.56 46.56 -72.41
N ASP A 334 -2.82 47.38 -71.38
CA ASP A 334 -2.36 47.17 -70.00
C ASP A 334 -3.20 46.18 -69.16
N ALA A 335 -4.49 45.99 -69.47
CA ALA A 335 -5.38 45.20 -68.62
C ALA A 335 -5.34 43.69 -68.94
N LEU A 336 -5.02 43.33 -70.19
CA LEU A 336 -5.06 41.93 -70.67
C LEU A 336 -3.67 41.30 -70.83
N LYS A 337 -2.61 42.07 -71.11
CA LYS A 337 -1.24 41.52 -71.26
C LYS A 337 -0.64 40.99 -69.95
N LYS A 338 -1.08 41.46 -68.78
CA LYS A 338 -0.56 41.00 -67.48
C LYS A 338 -1.23 39.73 -66.94
N HIS A 339 -2.31 39.25 -67.56
CA HIS A 339 -3.16 38.22 -66.96
C HIS A 339 -3.36 36.94 -67.80
N TYR A 340 -2.90 36.90 -69.04
CA TYR A 340 -2.80 35.67 -69.81
C TYR A 340 -1.36 35.15 -69.81
N CYS A 341 -1.13 34.00 -69.16
CA CYS A 341 0.08 33.18 -69.34
C CYS A 341 0.07 32.52 -70.73
N TRP A 342 0.06 33.32 -71.80
CA TRP A 342 0.54 32.86 -73.09
C TRP A 342 2.01 33.27 -73.20
N GLN A 343 2.88 32.38 -72.72
CA GLN A 343 4.26 32.34 -73.21
C GLN A 343 4.28 31.41 -74.44
N PRO A 344 4.96 31.77 -75.54
CA PRO A 344 5.15 30.88 -76.67
C PRO A 344 5.94 29.62 -76.31
#